data_AF-U2J3J3-F1
#
_entry.id   AF-U2J3J3-F1
#
_cell.length_a   1.000
_cell.length_b   1.000
_cell.length_c   1.000
_cell.angle_alpha   90.00
_cell.angle_beta   90.00
_cell.angle_gamma   90.00
#
_symmetry.space_group_name_H-M   'P 1'
#
loop_
_entity.id
_entity.type
_entity.pdbx_description
1 polymer ?
#
loop_
_entity_poly.entity_id
_entity_poly.type
_entity_poly.pdbx_seq_one_letter_code
_entity_poly.pdbx_strand_id
1 'polypeptide(L)'
;MLILPLNDAVINNPVVFTADFSGGTRRGRRVPLHYIPIKITDMTAIRFSYYELSLLSFLRESHPEKADDIPFVKERAAAASEAYAEAFDTGLPIAECIGIANKTLYAGLHFSHHDTISSVLWNEFSAEVPLEAVRETAIRLRPLLEEVFAKYPISDEFAYMPEYNSLYTEITGFVQLKLEEDGKL
;
A
#
# COMPACT_ATOMS: atom_id res chain seq x y z
N MET A 1 -17.42 21.41 5.86
CA MET A 1 -17.17 20.79 4.54
C MET A 1 -16.46 19.48 4.84
N LEU A 2 -17.16 18.35 4.72
CA LEU A 2 -16.68 17.03 5.13
C LEU A 2 -15.69 16.51 4.08
N ILE A 3 -14.41 16.41 4.43
CA ILE A 3 -13.40 15.79 3.57
C ILE A 3 -13.44 14.29 3.86
N LEU A 4 -13.99 13.54 2.91
CA LEU A 4 -13.95 12.08 2.89
C LEU A 4 -12.52 11.62 2.56
N PRO A 5 -11.99 10.57 3.20
CA PRO A 5 -10.75 9.95 2.76
C PRO A 5 -10.98 9.29 1.39
N LEU A 6 -10.24 9.74 0.39
CA LEU A 6 -10.09 9.07 -0.90
C LEU A 6 -9.47 7.69 -0.66
N ASN A 7 -10.28 6.64 -0.42
CA ASN A 7 -9.77 5.26 -0.52
C ASN A 7 -10.80 4.18 -0.88
N ASP A 8 -12.00 4.55 -1.35
CA ASP A 8 -13.01 3.56 -1.78
C ASP A 8 -12.87 3.09 -3.24
N ALA A 9 -11.93 3.64 -4.01
CA ALA A 9 -11.86 3.38 -5.46
C ALA A 9 -10.92 2.23 -5.89
N VAL A 10 -10.10 1.67 -4.99
CA VAL A 10 -9.09 0.66 -5.36
C VAL A 10 -9.57 -0.79 -5.11
N ILE A 11 -10.67 -0.99 -4.39
CA ILE A 11 -11.08 -2.32 -3.92
C ILE A 11 -11.95 -3.11 -4.93
N ASN A 12 -12.43 -2.50 -6.02
CA ASN A 12 -13.38 -3.16 -6.95
C ASN A 12 -12.96 -3.14 -8.44
N ASN A 13 -11.73 -3.54 -8.77
CA ASN A 13 -11.41 -3.87 -10.16
C ASN A 13 -10.95 -5.33 -10.28
N PRO A 14 -11.86 -6.30 -10.51
CA PRO A 14 -11.43 -7.60 -11.01
C PRO A 14 -10.87 -7.35 -12.41
N VAL A 15 -9.58 -7.66 -12.61
CA VAL A 15 -8.97 -7.67 -13.94
C VAL A 15 -9.65 -8.78 -14.76
N VAL A 16 -10.74 -8.44 -15.44
CA VAL A 16 -11.42 -9.31 -16.39
C VAL A 16 -10.64 -9.26 -17.69
N PHE A 17 -9.82 -10.28 -17.95
CA PHE A 17 -9.26 -10.52 -19.28
C PHE A 17 -10.37 -11.05 -20.19
N THR A 18 -11.00 -10.19 -20.99
CA THR A 18 -11.86 -10.60 -22.11
C THR A 18 -10.97 -11.00 -23.28
N ALA A 19 -10.88 -12.31 -23.55
CA ALA A 19 -10.28 -12.80 -24.79
C ALA A 19 -11.32 -12.76 -25.91
N ASP A 20 -11.16 -11.82 -26.84
CA ASP A 20 -11.93 -11.76 -28.08
C ASP A 20 -11.60 -12.97 -28.97
N PHE A 21 -12.51 -13.95 -29.00
CA PHE A 21 -12.52 -14.98 -30.03
C PHE A 21 -13.19 -14.43 -31.29
N SER A 22 -12.40 -13.78 -32.16
CA SER A 22 -12.82 -13.54 -33.54
C SER A 22 -12.39 -14.72 -34.41
N GLY A 23 -13.38 -15.52 -34.83
CA GLY A 23 -13.20 -16.70 -35.66
C GLY A 23 -12.68 -16.35 -37.07
N GLY A 24 -11.58 -16.99 -37.46
CA GLY A 24 -11.01 -16.90 -38.80
C GLY A 24 -10.47 -18.26 -39.24
N THR A 25 -11.28 -19.00 -39.99
CA THR A 25 -11.01 -20.34 -40.53
C THR A 25 -9.85 -20.32 -41.52
N ARG A 26 -8.69 -20.91 -41.20
CA ARG A 26 -7.73 -21.38 -42.22
C ARG A 26 -7.13 -22.73 -41.83
N ARG A 27 -7.45 -23.74 -42.66
CA ARG A 27 -6.82 -25.06 -42.68
C ARG A 27 -5.30 -24.90 -42.85
N GLY A 28 -4.54 -25.29 -41.84
CA GLY A 28 -3.08 -25.30 -41.85
C GLY A 28 -2.56 -26.55 -41.15
N ARG A 29 -1.57 -27.19 -41.77
CA ARG A 29 -0.95 -28.48 -41.44
C ARG A 29 -0.69 -28.67 -39.94
N ARG A 30 -0.96 -29.87 -39.40
CA ARG A 30 -0.46 -30.28 -38.08
C ARG A 30 1.06 -30.39 -38.16
N VAL A 31 1.75 -29.35 -37.70
CA VAL A 31 3.12 -29.49 -37.22
C VAL A 31 3.07 -30.13 -35.83
N PRO A 32 3.87 -31.15 -35.52
CA PRO A 32 3.90 -31.70 -34.18
C PRO A 32 4.39 -30.58 -33.23
N LEU A 33 3.60 -30.24 -32.21
CA LEU A 33 4.11 -29.49 -31.07
C LEU A 33 5.20 -30.35 -30.43
N HIS A 34 6.45 -30.14 -30.83
CA HIS A 34 7.56 -30.43 -29.93
C HIS A 34 7.41 -29.44 -28.78
N TYR A 35 6.74 -29.89 -27.72
CA TYR A 35 6.77 -29.23 -26.44
C TYR A 35 8.22 -29.29 -25.96
N ILE A 36 8.97 -28.22 -26.21
CA ILE A 36 10.24 -27.99 -25.53
C ILE A 36 9.81 -27.46 -24.16
N PRO A 37 9.95 -28.24 -23.07
CA PRO A 37 9.78 -27.66 -21.75
C PRO A 37 10.81 -26.54 -21.66
N ILE A 38 10.35 -25.30 -21.50
CA ILE A 38 11.21 -24.25 -21.01
C ILE A 38 11.63 -24.74 -19.61
N LYS A 39 12.81 -25.32 -19.52
CA LYS A 39 13.50 -25.46 -18.24
C LYS A 39 13.75 -24.02 -17.81
N ILE A 40 12.86 -23.49 -16.98
CA ILE A 40 13.11 -22.27 -16.21
C ILE A 40 14.29 -22.63 -15.31
N THR A 41 15.47 -22.42 -15.87
CA THR A 41 16.75 -22.76 -15.26
C THR A 41 17.06 -21.56 -14.39
N ASP A 42 16.73 -21.69 -13.11
CA ASP A 42 17.40 -21.03 -12.00
C ASP A 42 17.77 -19.55 -12.22
N MET A 43 16.77 -18.73 -12.56
CA MET A 43 16.67 -17.43 -11.92
C MET A 43 15.85 -17.70 -10.67
N THR A 44 16.37 -17.40 -9.49
CA THR A 44 15.63 -17.45 -8.23
C THR A 44 14.40 -16.54 -8.34
N ALA A 45 13.33 -17.04 -8.94
CA ALA A 45 12.07 -16.34 -9.04
C ALA A 45 11.57 -16.22 -7.61
N ILE A 46 11.73 -15.04 -7.03
CA ILE A 46 11.14 -14.71 -5.74
C ILE A 46 9.63 -14.82 -5.97
N ARG A 47 9.05 -15.98 -5.65
CA ARG A 47 7.62 -16.21 -5.74
C ARG A 47 7.02 -15.61 -4.50
N PHE A 48 6.29 -14.52 -4.70
CA PHE A 48 5.49 -13.93 -3.65
C PHE A 48 4.09 -14.54 -3.63
N SER A 49 3.56 -14.83 -2.45
CA SER A 49 2.16 -15.21 -2.26
C SER A 49 1.23 -14.02 -2.53
N TYR A 50 -0.08 -14.27 -2.63
CA TYR A 50 -1.08 -13.19 -2.77
C TYR A 50 -0.93 -12.13 -1.66
N TYR A 51 -0.87 -12.57 -0.40
CA TYR A 51 -0.73 -11.68 0.75
C TYR A 51 0.59 -10.91 0.77
N GLU A 52 1.69 -11.53 0.33
CA GLU A 52 2.98 -10.84 0.22
C GLU A 52 2.95 -9.75 -0.85
N LEU A 53 2.36 -10.01 -2.02
CA LEU A 53 2.21 -9.02 -3.09
C LEU A 53 1.30 -7.86 -2.66
N SER A 54 0.16 -8.18 -2.03
CA SER A 54 -0.78 -7.17 -1.52
C SER A 54 -0.12 -6.28 -0.48
N LEU A 55 0.54 -6.86 0.51
CA LEU A 55 1.23 -6.10 1.54
C LEU A 55 2.38 -5.29 0.98
N LEU A 56 3.23 -5.86 0.12
CA LEU A 56 4.35 -5.13 -0.48
C LEU A 56 3.87 -3.94 -1.33
N SER A 57 2.79 -4.11 -2.10
CA SER A 57 2.19 -3.01 -2.84
C SER A 57 1.70 -1.91 -1.90
N PHE A 58 1.02 -2.28 -0.81
CA PHE A 58 0.52 -1.34 0.18
C PHE A 58 1.64 -0.60 0.91
N LEU A 59 2.68 -1.30 1.36
CA LEU A 59 3.83 -0.68 2.03
C LEU A 59 4.59 0.24 1.09
N ARG A 60 4.76 -0.14 -0.18
CA ARG A 60 5.39 0.76 -1.15
C ARG A 60 4.63 2.05 -1.27
N GLU A 61 3.29 2.02 -1.29
CA GLU A 61 2.51 3.24 -1.40
C GLU A 61 2.55 4.04 -0.09
N SER A 62 2.14 3.43 1.03
CA SER A 62 1.83 4.16 2.26
C SER A 62 2.92 4.08 3.33
N HIS A 63 3.83 3.11 3.30
CA HIS A 63 4.84 2.90 4.35
C HIS A 63 6.21 2.61 3.74
N PRO A 64 6.77 3.53 2.93
CA PRO A 64 7.96 3.25 2.14
C PRO A 64 9.18 2.84 2.97
N GLU A 65 9.25 3.19 4.27
CA GLU A 65 10.29 2.70 5.19
C GLU A 65 10.19 1.22 5.57
N LYS A 66 9.01 0.61 5.43
CA LYS A 66 8.79 -0.82 5.71
C LYS A 66 8.83 -1.67 4.45
N ALA A 67 8.80 -1.06 3.27
CA ALA A 67 8.68 -1.76 1.99
C ALA A 67 9.88 -2.69 1.68
N ASP A 68 11.07 -2.38 2.21
CA ASP A 68 12.28 -3.18 2.02
C ASP A 68 12.49 -4.23 3.13
N ASP A 69 11.63 -4.25 4.16
CA ASP A 69 11.67 -5.25 5.23
C ASP A 69 10.99 -6.55 4.77
N ILE A 70 11.72 -7.32 3.95
CA ILE A 70 11.24 -8.60 3.41
C ILE A 70 10.88 -9.62 4.51
N PRO A 71 11.64 -9.78 5.61
CA PRO A 71 11.22 -10.61 6.74
C PRO A 71 9.85 -10.20 7.31
N PHE A 72 9.62 -8.91 7.57
CA PHE A 72 8.33 -8.41 8.03
C PHE A 72 7.20 -8.76 7.06
N VAL A 73 7.40 -8.54 5.76
CA VAL A 73 6.40 -8.85 4.72
C VAL A 73 6.03 -10.34 4.74
N LYS A 74 7.04 -11.23 4.80
CA LYS A 74 6.82 -12.68 4.80
C LYS A 74 6.11 -13.16 6.05
N GLU A 75 6.55 -12.73 7.23
CA GLU A 75 5.93 -13.10 8.49
C GLU A 75 4.48 -12.64 8.55
N ARG A 76 4.23 -11.39 8.15
CA ARG A 76 2.89 -10.81 8.16
C ARG A 76 1.95 -11.50 7.16
N ALA A 77 2.43 -11.81 5.97
CA ALA A 77 1.65 -12.52 4.95
C ALA A 77 1.35 -13.97 5.35
N ALA A 78 2.30 -14.66 5.99
CA ALA A 78 2.08 -16.00 6.54
C ALA A 78 0.99 -15.98 7.62
N ALA A 79 1.07 -15.04 8.57
CA ALA A 79 0.06 -14.87 9.62
C ALA A 79 -1.35 -14.58 9.05
N ALA A 80 -1.44 -13.74 8.01
CA ALA A 80 -2.72 -13.48 7.34
C ALA A 80 -3.27 -14.74 6.65
N SER A 81 -2.40 -15.54 6.01
CA SER A 81 -2.79 -16.81 5.40
C SER A 81 -3.24 -17.85 6.42
N GLU A 82 -2.59 -17.92 7.57
CA GLU A 82 -2.96 -18.81 8.67
C GLU A 82 -4.31 -18.39 9.27
N ALA A 83 -4.51 -17.10 9.56
CA ALA A 83 -5.77 -16.58 10.07
C ALA A 83 -6.95 -16.83 9.10
N TYR A 84 -6.70 -16.76 7.79
CA TYR A 84 -7.71 -17.17 6.79
C TYR A 84 -8.06 -18.65 6.92
N ALA A 85 -7.04 -19.52 6.99
CA ALA A 85 -7.22 -20.97 7.04
C ALA A 85 -7.99 -21.39 8.31
N GLU A 86 -7.62 -20.84 9.46
CA GLU A 86 -8.34 -21.09 10.73
C GLU A 86 -9.80 -20.62 10.68
N ALA A 87 -10.05 -19.43 10.13
CA ALA A 87 -11.41 -18.91 9.94
C ALA A 87 -12.23 -19.80 8.99
N PHE A 88 -11.61 -20.30 7.92
CA PHE A 88 -12.25 -21.20 6.98
C PHE A 88 -12.57 -22.57 7.61
N ASP A 89 -11.63 -23.12 8.38
CA ASP A 89 -11.78 -24.43 9.04
C ASP A 89 -12.83 -24.39 10.16
N THR A 90 -13.06 -23.23 10.77
CA THR A 90 -14.16 -23.00 11.74
C THR A 90 -15.53 -22.82 11.07
N GLY A 91 -15.60 -22.84 9.74
CA GLY A 91 -16.84 -22.79 8.98
C GLY A 91 -17.38 -21.37 8.75
N LEU A 92 -16.55 -20.34 8.91
CA LEU A 92 -16.96 -18.97 8.61
C LEU A 92 -17.20 -18.75 7.11
N PRO A 93 -18.11 -17.84 6.73
CA PRO A 93 -18.26 -17.44 5.34
C PRO A 93 -16.95 -16.88 4.76
N ILE A 94 -16.69 -17.13 3.47
CA ILE A 94 -15.46 -16.68 2.78
C ILE A 94 -15.19 -15.18 2.99
N ALA A 95 -16.24 -14.34 2.94
CA ALA A 95 -16.10 -12.90 3.17
C ALA A 95 -15.55 -12.55 4.56
N GLU A 96 -15.96 -13.29 5.60
CA GLU A 96 -15.45 -13.11 6.96
C GLU A 96 -14.01 -13.61 7.07
N CYS A 97 -13.67 -14.74 6.44
CA CYS A 97 -12.28 -15.23 6.38
C CYS A 97 -11.34 -14.20 5.74
N ILE A 98 -11.77 -13.58 4.63
CA ILE A 98 -11.01 -12.49 3.97
C ILE A 98 -10.88 -11.30 4.90
N GLY A 99 -11.96 -10.91 5.60
CA GLY A 99 -11.93 -9.80 6.56
C GLY A 99 -10.94 -10.03 7.70
N ILE A 100 -10.92 -11.23 8.27
CA ILE A 100 -9.97 -11.65 9.31
C ILE A 100 -8.53 -11.61 8.79
N ALA A 101 -8.28 -12.19 7.61
CA ALA A 101 -6.95 -12.19 7.00
C ALA A 101 -6.45 -10.76 6.73
N ASN A 102 -7.30 -9.88 6.18
CA ASN A 102 -6.95 -8.49 5.92
C ASN A 102 -6.69 -7.71 7.20
N LYS A 103 -7.50 -7.93 8.25
CA LYS A 103 -7.26 -7.33 9.57
C LYS A 103 -5.90 -7.74 10.11
N THR A 104 -5.53 -9.01 10.00
CA THR A 104 -4.19 -9.49 10.37
C THR A 104 -3.11 -8.86 9.50
N LEU A 105 -3.30 -8.80 8.18
CA LEU A 105 -2.33 -8.30 7.22
C LEU A 105 -1.97 -6.83 7.46
N TYR A 106 -2.97 -5.98 7.69
CA TYR A 106 -2.82 -4.52 7.79
C TYR A 106 -2.80 -3.98 9.22
N ALA A 107 -2.85 -4.84 10.24
CA ALA A 107 -2.79 -4.43 11.64
C ALA A 107 -1.56 -3.55 11.94
N GLY A 108 -1.82 -2.40 12.57
CA GLY A 108 -0.81 -1.39 12.91
C GLY A 108 -0.29 -0.59 11.72
N LEU A 109 -0.93 -0.68 10.55
CA LEU A 109 -0.53 0.02 9.33
C LEU A 109 -1.63 0.91 8.76
N HIS A 110 -2.76 1.08 9.44
CA HIS A 110 -3.84 1.93 8.92
C HIS A 110 -3.48 3.41 8.97
N PHE A 111 -2.74 3.84 10.00
CA PHE A 111 -2.19 5.18 10.06
C PHE A 111 -0.80 5.24 9.43
N SER A 112 -0.64 6.07 8.40
CA SER A 112 0.64 6.28 7.73
C SER A 112 1.18 7.69 7.99
N HIS A 113 2.42 7.75 8.48
CA HIS A 113 3.16 9.01 8.58
C HIS A 113 3.40 9.61 7.20
N HIS A 114 3.79 8.77 6.22
CA HIS A 114 4.08 9.19 4.86
C HIS A 114 2.85 9.79 4.16
N ASP A 115 1.69 9.16 4.28
CA ASP A 115 0.44 9.64 3.69
C ASP A 115 -0.04 10.92 4.37
N THR A 116 0.13 11.02 5.70
CA THR A 116 -0.21 12.24 6.44
C THR A 116 0.64 13.43 5.98
N ILE A 117 1.96 13.25 5.85
CA ILE A 117 2.85 14.30 5.34
C ILE A 117 2.49 14.64 3.90
N SER A 118 2.26 13.63 3.05
CA SER A 118 1.87 13.83 1.65
C SER A 118 0.57 14.61 1.53
N SER A 119 -0.40 14.34 2.41
CA SER A 119 -1.67 15.07 2.48
C SER A 119 -1.47 16.54 2.85
N VAL A 120 -0.63 16.82 3.87
CA VAL A 120 -0.29 18.21 4.24
C VAL A 120 0.37 18.94 3.08
N LEU A 121 1.37 18.33 2.43
CA LEU A 121 2.07 18.93 1.29
C LEU A 121 1.10 19.22 0.13
N TRP A 122 0.21 18.28 -0.18
CA TRP A 122 -0.76 18.43 -1.25
C TRP A 122 -1.82 19.50 -0.95
N ASN A 123 -2.36 19.54 0.26
CA ASN A 123 -3.47 20.42 0.60
C ASN A 123 -3.00 21.86 0.92
N GLU A 124 -1.90 21.99 1.66
CA GLU A 124 -1.47 23.29 2.21
C GLU A 124 -0.34 23.93 1.40
N PHE A 125 0.45 23.14 0.65
CA PHE A 125 1.68 23.59 -0.02
C PHE A 125 1.71 23.25 -1.52
N SER A 126 0.54 23.16 -2.16
CA SER A 126 0.45 22.83 -3.61
C SER A 126 1.03 23.91 -4.54
N ALA A 127 1.23 25.14 -4.06
CA ALA A 127 1.87 26.19 -4.83
C ALA A 127 3.41 26.04 -4.83
N GLU A 128 3.95 25.46 -3.76
CA GLU A 128 5.39 25.30 -3.51
C GLU A 128 5.90 23.92 -3.91
N VAL A 129 5.06 22.88 -3.76
CA VAL A 129 5.41 21.48 -4.03
C VAL A 129 4.49 20.93 -5.12
N PRO A 130 5.03 20.65 -6.33
CA PRO A 130 4.23 20.07 -7.39
C PRO A 130 3.87 18.61 -7.07
N LEU A 131 2.75 18.13 -7.62
CA LEU A 131 2.17 16.81 -7.31
C LEU A 131 3.18 15.67 -7.44
N GLU A 132 3.98 15.69 -8.51
CA GLU A 132 5.00 14.68 -8.79
C GLU A 132 6.11 14.61 -7.75
N ALA A 133 6.36 15.71 -7.02
CA ALA A 133 7.40 15.80 -6.02
C ALA A 133 6.88 15.49 -4.59
N VAL A 134 5.56 15.56 -4.35
CA VAL A 134 4.95 15.38 -3.01
C VAL A 134 5.47 14.13 -2.32
N ARG A 135 5.46 13.00 -3.03
CA ARG A 135 5.86 11.69 -2.49
C ARG A 135 7.34 11.68 -2.09
N GLU A 136 8.23 12.14 -2.96
CA GLU A 136 9.67 12.18 -2.65
C GLU A 136 9.98 13.19 -1.53
N THR A 137 9.30 14.33 -1.51
CA THR A 137 9.43 15.34 -0.46
C THR A 137 8.94 14.81 0.89
N ALA A 138 7.83 14.07 0.93
CA ALA A 138 7.35 13.42 2.14
C ALA A 138 8.35 12.42 2.71
N ILE A 139 9.04 11.64 1.85
CA ILE A 139 10.12 10.73 2.27
C ILE A 139 11.28 11.51 2.92
N ARG A 140 11.67 12.66 2.35
CA ARG A 140 12.75 13.50 2.90
C ARG A 140 12.38 14.14 4.24
N LEU A 141 11.13 14.57 4.39
CA LEU A 141 10.65 15.27 5.60
C LEU A 141 10.35 14.33 6.76
N ARG A 142 9.89 13.10 6.50
CA ARG A 142 9.53 12.11 7.53
C ARG A 142 10.55 11.99 8.67
N PRO A 143 11.87 11.77 8.44
CA PRO A 143 12.83 11.63 9.53
C PRO A 143 12.95 12.88 10.42
N LEU A 144 12.60 14.07 9.91
CA LEU A 144 12.62 15.31 10.68
C LEU A 144 11.36 15.50 11.54
N LEU A 145 10.28 14.81 11.18
CA LEU A 145 8.98 14.87 11.86
C LEU A 145 8.77 13.75 12.88
N GLU A 146 9.73 12.84 13.06
CA GLU A 146 9.61 11.73 14.02
C GLU A 146 9.35 12.22 15.45
N GLU A 147 10.00 13.32 15.86
CA GLU A 147 9.75 13.93 17.17
C GLU A 147 8.35 14.51 17.31
N VAL A 148 7.74 14.95 16.20
CA VAL A 148 6.35 15.42 16.18
C VAL A 148 5.41 14.22 16.34
N PHE A 149 5.58 13.17 15.51
CA PHE A 149 4.76 11.95 15.61
C PHE A 149 4.85 11.28 16.98
N ALA A 150 6.02 11.28 17.61
CA ALA A 150 6.23 10.67 18.93
C ALA A 150 5.39 11.31 20.07
N LYS A 151 4.83 12.50 19.88
CA LYS A 151 3.96 13.17 20.85
C LYS A 151 2.54 12.61 20.86
N TYR A 152 2.17 11.82 19.86
CA TYR A 152 0.80 11.37 19.64
C TYR A 152 0.64 9.87 19.87
N PRO A 153 -0.53 9.41 20.37
CA PRO A 153 -0.83 8.00 20.54
C PRO A 153 -1.21 7.35 19.21
N ILE A 154 -0.24 7.23 18.30
CA ILE A 154 -0.46 6.67 16.96
C ILE A 154 -0.97 5.23 17.05
N SER A 155 -2.10 4.99 16.38
CA SER A 155 -2.83 3.73 16.31
C SER A 155 -3.58 3.67 14.98
N ASP A 156 -4.19 2.52 14.66
CA ASP A 156 -4.93 2.34 13.40
C ASP A 156 -6.14 3.27 13.28
N GLU A 157 -6.70 3.67 14.42
CA GLU A 157 -7.87 4.51 14.56
C GLU A 157 -7.50 5.99 14.72
N PHE A 158 -6.21 6.31 14.80
CA PHE A 158 -5.72 7.66 15.11
C PHE A 158 -6.24 8.72 14.13
N ALA A 159 -6.41 8.39 12.85
CA ALA A 159 -6.97 9.30 11.84
C ALA A 159 -8.40 9.79 12.17
N TYR A 160 -9.13 9.06 13.02
CA TYR A 160 -10.49 9.41 13.45
C TYR A 160 -10.50 10.08 14.84
N MET A 161 -9.35 10.19 15.48
CA MET A 161 -9.23 10.82 16.80
C MET A 161 -9.16 12.36 16.67
N PRO A 162 -9.68 13.12 17.65
CA PRO A 162 -9.58 14.58 17.65
C PRO A 162 -8.14 15.11 17.53
N GLU A 163 -7.18 14.38 18.10
CA GLU A 163 -5.75 14.70 18.13
C GLU A 163 -5.12 14.71 16.73
N TYR A 164 -5.74 14.06 15.73
CA TYR A 164 -5.28 14.09 14.35
C TYR A 164 -5.18 15.53 13.81
N ASN A 165 -6.15 16.40 14.14
CA ASN A 165 -6.13 17.79 13.70
C ASN A 165 -4.95 18.56 14.32
N SER A 166 -4.59 18.23 15.56
CA SER A 166 -3.43 18.82 16.23
C SER A 166 -2.13 18.37 15.55
N LEU A 167 -2.00 17.08 15.25
CA LEU A 167 -0.85 16.55 14.50
C LEU A 167 -0.73 17.22 13.13
N TYR A 168 -1.83 17.27 12.38
CA TYR A 168 -1.86 17.90 11.05
C TYR A 168 -1.39 19.35 11.12
N THR A 169 -1.90 20.12 12.09
CA THR A 169 -1.51 21.52 12.31
C THR A 169 -0.02 21.66 12.64
N GLU A 170 0.51 20.78 13.49
CA GLU A 170 1.92 20.81 13.88
C GLU A 170 2.85 20.47 12.71
N ILE A 171 2.46 19.49 11.88
CA ILE A 171 3.18 19.16 10.63
C ILE A 171 3.15 20.36 9.68
N THR A 172 1.98 20.98 9.46
CA THR A 172 1.88 22.18 8.60
C THR A 172 2.80 23.29 9.09
N GLY A 173 2.80 23.58 10.39
CA GLY A 173 3.70 24.58 10.98
C GLY A 173 5.17 24.23 10.81
N PHE A 174 5.54 22.96 10.99
CA PHE A 174 6.90 22.48 10.76
C PHE A 174 7.34 22.68 9.30
N VAL A 175 6.49 22.30 8.34
CA VAL A 175 6.79 22.43 6.90
C VAL A 175 6.94 23.90 6.50
N GLN A 176 6.06 24.78 7.00
CA GLN A 176 6.16 26.22 6.77
C GLN A 176 7.50 26.78 7.27
N LEU A 177 7.90 26.45 8.50
CA LEU A 177 9.20 26.88 9.05
C LEU A 177 10.35 26.34 8.22
N LYS A 178 10.28 25.08 7.79
CA LYS A 178 11.34 24.46 6.99
C LYS A 178 11.51 25.14 5.64
N LEU A 179 10.40 25.52 5.00
CA LEU A 179 10.40 26.27 3.76
C LEU A 179 11.01 27.68 3.95
N GLU A 180 10.73 28.35 5.06
CA GLU A 180 11.30 29.67 5.39
C GLU A 180 12.81 29.62 5.64
N GLU A 181 13.30 28.56 6.30
CA GLU A 181 14.71 28.35 6.60
C GLU A 181 15.54 28.01 5.35
N ASP A 182 15.07 27.06 4.54
CA ASP A 182 15.84 26.52 3.41
C ASP A 182 15.53 27.23 2.09
N GLY A 183 14.42 27.97 2.03
CA GLY A 183 13.87 28.61 0.83
C GLY A 183 13.22 27.63 -0.16
N LYS A 184 13.21 26.32 0.14
CA LYS A 184 12.62 25.23 -0.66
C LYS A 184 12.48 23.94 0.17
N LEU A 185 11.68 22.99 -0.32
CA LEU A 185 11.46 21.65 0.26
C LEU A 185 12.06 20.53 -0.61
#